data_AF-A0A1C6VPT5-F1
#
_entry.id   AF-A0A1C6VPT5-F1
#
_cell.length_a   1.000
_cell.length_b   1.000
_cell.length_c   1.000
_cell.angle_alpha   90.00
_cell.angle_beta   90.00
_cell.angle_gamma   90.00
#
_symmetry.space_group_name_H-M   'P 1'
#
loop_
_entity.id
_entity.type
_entity.pdbx_description
1 polymer ?
#
loop_
_entity_poly.entity_id
_entity_poly.type
_entity_poly.pdbx_seq_one_letter_code
_entity_poly.pdbx_strand_id
1 'polypeptide(L)'
;MTPSVRRWLGGLVGTPFGLAVLACTVLAGWALWTGGALDGPIAREVRTSSVYVAPGVDLDRAAAQRIIGNRRLVVVLLEPGADLRDACRQVEHAADGTLVLVMSRDNDEYDTYGCALLPDRDDDNFGRAVVAETTVSRGVDIFADRPLEALKVVTVNYDLLVKAGTVPDGARTISPSLPRFMLAAAAVLAVVAGAATLWVGGRRAGRLAAARRHRRDEHADARSALGAAAAVLAQQIIDLDQRYAHAARRGGSDSKFARNYLKLTTDYTAVLDRLAAVDGADEAGVRELTGRVESLNRRALTLAQSRPRARSGRSGRAAPSAD
;
A
#
# COMPACT_ATOMS: atom_id res chain seq x y z
N MET A 1 -23.01 -4.16 4.12
CA MET A 1 -21.70 -3.68 3.61
C MET A 1 -21.94 -2.54 2.64
N THR A 2 -21.39 -1.36 2.91
CA THR A 2 -21.65 -0.13 2.13
C THR A 2 -20.87 -0.11 0.80
N PRO A 3 -21.42 0.49 -0.26
CA PRO A 3 -20.80 0.52 -1.60
C PRO A 3 -19.45 1.27 -1.64
N SER A 4 -19.18 2.14 -0.65
CA SER A 4 -17.91 2.82 -0.47
C SER A 4 -16.76 1.86 -0.09
N VAL A 5 -17.03 0.87 0.75
CA VAL A 5 -16.05 -0.12 1.22
C VAL A 5 -15.61 -1.04 0.07
N ARG A 6 -16.54 -1.38 -0.83
CA ARG A 6 -16.29 -2.27 -1.98
C ARG A 6 -15.39 -1.61 -3.04
N ARG A 7 -15.55 -0.31 -3.28
CA ARG A 7 -14.68 0.48 -4.18
C ARG A 7 -13.27 0.67 -3.59
N TRP A 8 -13.17 0.87 -2.28
CA TRP A 8 -11.89 1.05 -1.59
C TRP A 8 -11.08 -0.26 -1.53
N LEU A 9 -11.73 -1.39 -1.26
CA LEU A 9 -11.13 -2.72 -1.35
C LEU A 9 -10.70 -3.07 -2.78
N GLY A 10 -11.49 -2.73 -3.80
CA GLY A 10 -11.13 -2.94 -5.20
C GLY A 10 -9.88 -2.17 -5.64
N GLY A 11 -9.68 -0.96 -5.12
CA GLY A 11 -8.46 -0.16 -5.37
C GLY A 11 -7.21 -0.71 -4.68
N LEU A 12 -7.36 -1.34 -3.51
CA LEU A 12 -6.27 -2.00 -2.80
C LEU A 12 -5.85 -3.30 -3.48
N VAL A 13 -6.79 -4.16 -3.86
CA VAL A 13 -6.49 -5.47 -4.48
C VAL A 13 -5.91 -5.33 -5.89
N GLY A 14 -6.22 -4.24 -6.60
CA GLY A 14 -5.72 -4.00 -7.97
C GLY A 14 -4.26 -3.52 -8.07
N THR A 15 -3.55 -3.34 -6.96
CA THR A 15 -2.15 -2.87 -6.97
C THR A 15 -1.23 -3.86 -6.25
N PRO A 16 0.02 -4.05 -6.72
CA PRO A 16 0.98 -4.93 -6.03
C PRO A 16 1.22 -4.49 -4.58
N PHE A 17 1.06 -3.19 -4.29
CA PHE A 17 1.13 -2.64 -2.95
C PHE A 17 0.01 -3.12 -2.02
N GLY A 18 -1.25 -3.03 -2.46
CA GLY A 18 -2.35 -3.47 -1.59
C GLY A 18 -2.39 -4.99 -1.43
N LEU A 19 -1.89 -5.76 -2.40
CA LEU A 19 -1.62 -7.20 -2.24
C LEU A 19 -0.56 -7.48 -1.18
N ALA A 20 0.55 -6.73 -1.17
CA ALA A 20 1.60 -6.86 -0.16
C ALA A 20 1.12 -6.48 1.25
N VAL A 21 0.33 -5.40 1.38
CA VAL A 21 -0.28 -5.00 2.65
C VAL A 21 -1.26 -6.06 3.14
N LEU A 22 -2.09 -6.61 2.25
CA LEU A 22 -3.05 -7.65 2.59
C LEU A 22 -2.34 -8.93 3.04
N ALA A 23 -1.29 -9.35 2.33
CA ALA A 23 -0.44 -10.47 2.73
C ALA A 23 0.20 -10.23 4.11
N CYS A 24 0.74 -9.04 4.36
CA CYS A 24 1.31 -8.69 5.67
C CYS A 24 0.26 -8.65 6.78
N THR A 25 -0.97 -8.20 6.48
CA THR A 25 -2.06 -8.15 7.45
C THR A 25 -2.54 -9.56 7.80
N VAL A 26 -2.65 -10.44 6.80
CA VAL A 26 -2.96 -11.85 6.99
C VAL A 26 -1.86 -12.54 7.81
N LEU A 27 -0.58 -12.30 7.50
CA LEU A 27 0.54 -12.85 8.27
C LEU A 27 0.60 -12.30 9.70
N ALA A 28 0.30 -11.01 9.90
CA ALA A 28 0.22 -10.42 11.23
C ALA A 28 -0.94 -11.00 12.05
N GLY A 29 -2.11 -11.16 11.42
CA GLY A 29 -3.25 -11.84 12.02
C GLY A 29 -2.94 -13.30 12.39
N TRP A 30 -2.28 -14.01 11.48
CA TRP A 30 -1.81 -15.38 11.71
C TRP A 30 -0.80 -15.46 12.85
N ALA A 31 0.17 -14.55 12.91
CA ALA A 31 1.17 -14.48 13.97
C ALA A 31 0.55 -14.12 15.33
N LEU A 32 -0.43 -13.22 15.37
CA LEU A 32 -1.18 -12.86 16.57
C LEU A 32 -2.03 -14.03 17.08
N TRP A 33 -2.68 -14.75 16.16
CA TRP A 33 -3.51 -15.91 16.47
C TRP A 33 -2.66 -17.06 17.01
N THR A 34 -1.62 -17.46 16.29
CA THR A 34 -0.67 -18.50 16.73
C THR A 34 0.15 -18.09 17.96
N GLY A 35 0.34 -16.78 18.17
CA GLY A 35 1.03 -16.22 19.33
C GLY A 35 0.23 -16.28 20.62
N GLY A 36 -1.07 -16.58 20.57
CA GLY A 36 -1.95 -16.66 21.74
C GLY A 36 -2.38 -15.31 22.29
N ALA A 37 -2.42 -14.26 21.46
CA ALA A 37 -2.98 -12.98 21.87
C ALA A 37 -4.48 -13.06 22.21
N LEU A 38 -5.16 -14.08 21.69
CA LEU A 38 -6.56 -14.42 21.96
C LEU A 38 -6.71 -15.62 22.93
N ASP A 39 -5.62 -16.09 23.54
CA ASP A 39 -5.67 -17.22 24.46
C ASP A 39 -6.48 -16.86 25.71
N GLY A 40 -7.36 -17.78 26.10
CA GLY A 40 -8.10 -17.73 27.34
C GLY A 40 -7.18 -17.75 28.58
N PRO A 41 -7.72 -17.42 29.77
CA PRO A 41 -6.94 -17.38 31.00
C PRO A 41 -6.25 -18.71 31.33
N ILE A 42 -6.90 -19.84 31.01
CA ILE A 42 -6.38 -21.19 31.21
C ILE A 42 -5.11 -21.42 30.37
N ALA A 43 -5.19 -21.15 29.06
CA ALA A 43 -4.09 -21.34 28.12
C ALA A 43 -2.86 -20.49 28.47
N ARG A 44 -3.06 -19.25 28.95
CA ARG A 44 -1.97 -18.37 29.35
C ARG A 44 -1.17 -18.92 30.54
N GLU A 45 -1.86 -19.44 31.55
CA GLU A 45 -1.20 -20.04 32.72
C GLU A 45 -0.56 -21.37 32.38
N VAL A 46 -1.26 -22.22 31.61
CA VAL A 46 -0.75 -23.50 31.11
C VAL A 46 0.52 -23.32 30.29
N ARG A 47 0.74 -22.23 29.54
CA ARG A 47 2.02 -22.00 28.84
C ARG A 47 3.23 -21.92 29.77
N THR A 48 3.03 -21.53 31.02
CA THR A 48 4.09 -21.27 32.00
C THR A 48 4.11 -22.24 33.18
N SER A 49 3.04 -23.01 33.36
CA SER A 49 2.88 -23.99 34.45
C SER A 49 2.35 -25.32 33.94
N SER A 50 2.66 -26.40 34.65
CA SER A 50 2.08 -27.73 34.46
C SER A 50 0.74 -27.92 35.18
N VAL A 51 0.31 -26.95 36.00
CA VAL A 51 -0.95 -27.02 36.74
C VAL A 51 -1.72 -25.72 36.56
N TYR A 52 -2.98 -25.83 36.16
CA TYR A 52 -3.97 -24.76 36.25
C TYR A 52 -5.01 -25.11 37.30
N VAL A 53 -5.41 -24.13 38.11
CA VAL A 53 -6.47 -24.28 39.11
C VAL A 53 -7.42 -23.10 38.95
N ALA A 54 -8.68 -23.39 38.64
CA ALA A 54 -9.72 -22.38 38.53
C ALA A 54 -9.96 -21.67 39.88
N PRO A 55 -10.43 -20.41 39.86
CA PRO A 55 -10.80 -19.69 41.08
C PRO A 55 -11.81 -20.51 41.91
N GLY A 56 -11.63 -20.57 43.23
CA GLY A 56 -12.55 -21.30 44.12
C GLY A 56 -12.30 -22.81 44.27
N VAL A 57 -11.34 -23.39 43.55
CA VAL A 57 -10.85 -24.76 43.81
C VAL A 57 -9.68 -24.71 44.79
N ASP A 58 -9.79 -25.44 45.91
CA ASP A 58 -8.75 -25.51 46.93
C ASP A 58 -7.65 -26.52 46.54
N LEU A 59 -6.49 -26.00 46.14
CA LEU A 59 -5.31 -26.79 45.81
C LEU A 59 -4.02 -25.99 46.08
N ASP A 60 -3.08 -26.60 46.79
CA ASP A 60 -1.71 -26.07 46.86
C ASP A 60 -1.01 -26.26 45.50
N ARG A 61 -0.99 -25.17 44.72
CA ARG A 61 -0.35 -25.11 43.39
C ARG A 61 1.13 -25.46 43.44
N ALA A 62 1.85 -25.07 44.50
CA ALA A 62 3.29 -25.33 44.61
C ALA A 62 3.57 -26.80 44.94
N ALA A 63 2.73 -27.44 45.75
CA ALA A 63 2.79 -28.88 45.95
C ALA A 63 2.43 -29.64 44.67
N ALA A 64 1.36 -29.23 43.98
CA ALA A 64 0.93 -29.84 42.72
C ALA A 64 2.01 -29.78 41.64
N GLN A 65 2.65 -28.61 41.46
CA GLN A 65 3.76 -28.44 40.51
C GLN A 65 4.98 -29.31 40.87
N ARG A 66 5.28 -29.50 42.15
CA ARG A 66 6.36 -30.41 42.60
C ARG A 66 6.03 -31.87 42.32
N ILE A 67 4.77 -32.28 42.47
CA ILE A 67 4.33 -33.65 42.17
C ILE A 67 4.47 -33.94 40.67
N ILE A 68 3.97 -33.06 39.81
CA ILE A 68 4.09 -33.22 38.35
C ILE A 68 5.54 -33.09 37.89
N GLY A 69 6.29 -32.15 38.47
CA GLY A 69 7.68 -31.90 38.11
C GLY A 69 7.82 -31.44 36.66
N ASN A 70 8.84 -31.96 35.96
CA ASN A 70 9.20 -31.56 34.60
C ASN A 70 8.57 -32.46 33.51
N ARG A 71 7.51 -33.22 33.83
CA ARG A 71 6.86 -34.13 32.88
C ARG A 71 6.14 -33.35 31.77
N ARG A 72 5.93 -33.96 30.60
CA ARG A 72 5.04 -33.43 29.54
C ARG A 72 3.58 -33.73 29.88
N LEU A 73 3.18 -33.26 31.06
CA LEU A 73 1.87 -33.46 31.64
C LEU A 73 1.36 -32.12 32.15
N VAL A 74 0.13 -31.79 31.77
CA VAL A 74 -0.60 -30.62 32.26
C VAL A 74 -1.87 -31.10 32.93
N VAL A 75 -2.14 -30.62 34.15
CA VAL A 75 -3.41 -30.88 34.82
C VAL A 75 -4.17 -29.58 35.02
N VAL A 76 -5.41 -29.55 34.54
CA VAL A 76 -6.30 -28.38 34.59
C VAL A 76 -7.46 -28.72 35.52
N LEU A 77 -7.50 -28.12 36.70
CA LEU A 77 -8.62 -28.28 37.64
C LEU A 77 -9.60 -27.12 37.46
N LEU A 78 -10.85 -27.44 37.14
CA LEU A 78 -11.93 -26.49 36.90
C LEU A 78 -12.96 -26.49 38.04
N GLU A 79 -13.79 -25.46 38.03
CA GLU A 79 -14.96 -25.36 38.91
C GLU A 79 -15.97 -26.49 38.62
N PRO A 80 -16.74 -26.94 39.63
CA PRO A 80 -17.78 -27.95 39.45
C PRO A 80 -18.76 -27.59 38.32
N GLY A 81 -19.07 -28.56 37.45
CA GLY A 81 -19.99 -28.38 36.33
C GLY A 81 -19.41 -27.64 35.11
N ALA A 82 -18.09 -27.39 35.08
CA ALA A 82 -17.42 -26.79 33.93
C ALA A 82 -17.36 -27.74 32.72
N ASP A 83 -17.41 -27.18 31.50
CA ASP A 83 -17.22 -27.95 30.27
C ASP A 83 -15.74 -28.31 30.06
N LEU A 84 -15.40 -29.56 30.38
CA LEU A 84 -14.03 -30.07 30.26
C LEU A 84 -13.53 -30.13 28.81
N ARG A 85 -14.46 -30.34 27.86
CA ARG A 85 -14.14 -30.37 26.42
C ARG A 85 -13.75 -29.00 25.91
N ASP A 86 -14.44 -27.96 26.36
CA ASP A 86 -14.11 -26.59 26.00
C ASP A 86 -12.73 -26.19 26.55
N ALA A 87 -12.42 -26.56 27.78
CA ALA A 87 -11.11 -26.31 28.37
C ALA A 87 -9.97 -27.00 27.60
N CYS A 88 -10.17 -28.24 27.14
CA CYS A 88 -9.19 -28.90 26.28
C CYS A 88 -8.97 -28.12 24.96
N ARG A 89 -10.05 -27.68 24.30
CA ARG A 89 -9.96 -26.85 23.07
C ARG A 89 -9.21 -25.54 23.32
N GLN A 90 -9.38 -24.93 24.50
CA GLN A 90 -8.67 -23.69 24.83
C GLN A 90 -7.16 -23.90 25.00
N VAL A 91 -6.72 -25.05 25.51
CA VAL A 91 -5.30 -25.30 25.80
C VAL A 91 -4.55 -26.03 24.69
N GLU A 92 -5.24 -26.45 23.62
CA GLU A 92 -4.70 -27.22 22.50
C GLU A 92 -3.37 -26.65 21.96
N HIS A 93 -3.33 -25.35 21.67
CA HIS A 93 -2.11 -24.70 21.18
C HIS A 93 -1.08 -24.38 22.28
N ALA A 94 -1.54 -24.22 23.53
CA ALA A 94 -0.68 -23.86 24.66
C ALA A 94 0.10 -25.07 25.22
N ALA A 95 -0.45 -26.26 25.05
CA ALA A 95 0.05 -27.52 25.58
C ALA A 95 0.41 -28.53 24.46
N ASP A 96 0.67 -28.03 23.25
CA ASP A 96 1.09 -28.85 22.12
C ASP A 96 2.33 -29.70 22.45
N GLY A 97 2.29 -30.98 22.04
CA GLY A 97 3.29 -32.00 22.37
C GLY A 97 3.19 -32.57 23.80
N THR A 98 2.10 -32.35 24.54
CA THR A 98 1.94 -32.81 25.93
C THR A 98 0.61 -33.53 26.19
N LEU A 99 0.57 -34.34 27.25
CA LEU A 99 -0.68 -34.94 27.72
C LEU A 99 -1.38 -33.97 28.67
N VAL A 100 -2.62 -33.61 28.36
CA VAL A 100 -3.45 -32.75 29.21
C VAL A 100 -4.53 -33.59 29.87
N LEU A 101 -4.71 -33.42 31.18
CA LEU A 101 -5.86 -33.94 31.91
C LEU A 101 -6.66 -32.77 32.50
N VAL A 102 -7.88 -32.59 32.02
CA VAL A 102 -8.82 -31.65 32.59
C VAL A 102 -9.68 -32.38 33.61
N MET A 103 -9.88 -31.78 34.78
CA MET A 103 -10.62 -32.35 35.89
C MET A 103 -11.61 -31.33 36.45
N SER A 104 -12.80 -31.77 36.79
CA SER A 104 -13.77 -31.00 37.57
C SER A 104 -14.32 -31.88 38.66
N ARG A 105 -14.55 -31.32 39.84
CA ARG A 105 -15.22 -32.05 40.91
C ARG A 105 -16.70 -32.22 40.54
N ASP A 106 -17.20 -33.45 40.62
CA ASP A 106 -18.63 -33.76 40.57
C ASP A 106 -18.99 -34.58 41.81
N ASN A 107 -19.63 -33.92 42.78
CA ASN A 107 -19.98 -34.50 44.08
C ASN A 107 -18.74 -35.13 44.79
N ASP A 108 -18.74 -36.46 44.92
CA ASP A 108 -17.73 -37.28 45.59
C ASP A 108 -16.72 -37.90 44.60
N GLU A 109 -16.76 -37.49 43.34
CA GLU A 109 -15.90 -37.99 42.26
C GLU A 109 -15.27 -36.84 41.45
N TYR A 110 -14.34 -37.19 40.57
CA TYR A 110 -13.80 -36.27 39.56
C TYR A 110 -14.30 -36.66 38.19
N ASP A 111 -15.01 -35.74 37.55
CA ASP A 111 -15.15 -35.77 36.10
C ASP A 111 -13.80 -35.47 35.48
N THR A 112 -13.41 -36.29 34.51
CA THR A 112 -12.10 -36.16 33.86
C THR A 112 -12.24 -36.16 32.34
N TYR A 113 -11.40 -35.38 31.69
CA TYR A 113 -11.28 -35.34 30.25
C TYR A 113 -9.80 -35.27 29.88
N GLY A 114 -9.27 -36.39 29.38
CA GLY A 114 -7.92 -36.45 28.83
C GLY A 114 -7.91 -35.89 27.41
N CYS A 115 -6.89 -35.11 27.08
CA CYS A 115 -6.55 -34.84 25.70
C CYS A 115 -5.04 -34.93 25.47
N ALA A 116 -4.68 -35.91 24.64
CA ALA A 116 -3.30 -36.20 24.30
C ALA A 116 -2.90 -35.36 23.09
N LEU A 117 -2.28 -34.21 23.32
CA LEU A 117 -1.82 -33.30 22.27
C LEU A 117 -0.47 -33.76 21.72
N LEU A 118 -0.39 -35.01 21.28
CA LEU A 118 0.84 -35.63 20.77
C LEU A 118 1.05 -35.28 19.28
N PRO A 119 2.30 -35.23 18.80
CA PRO A 119 2.56 -35.10 17.37
C PRO A 119 1.93 -36.27 16.61
N ASP A 120 1.34 -35.97 15.45
CA ASP A 120 0.68 -36.94 14.55
C ASP A 120 -0.47 -37.72 15.22
N ARG A 121 -1.16 -37.09 16.19
CA ARG A 121 -2.31 -37.65 16.92
C ARG A 121 -3.42 -38.15 16.01
N ASP A 122 -3.67 -37.48 14.89
CA ASP A 122 -4.79 -37.80 13.99
C ASP A 122 -4.41 -38.82 12.90
N ASP A 123 -3.14 -39.26 12.87
CA ASP A 123 -2.61 -40.26 11.93
C ASP A 123 -2.12 -41.51 12.69
N ASP A 124 -0.81 -41.81 12.64
CA ASP A 124 -0.22 -43.04 13.17
C ASP A 124 -0.32 -43.17 14.71
N ASN A 125 -0.53 -42.07 15.43
CA ASN A 125 -0.56 -42.05 16.89
C ASN A 125 -1.98 -42.00 17.50
N PHE A 126 -3.05 -42.08 16.70
CA PHE A 126 -4.43 -42.01 17.21
C PHE A 126 -4.72 -43.05 18.30
N GLY A 127 -4.35 -44.31 18.07
CA GLY A 127 -4.55 -45.38 19.04
C GLY A 127 -3.79 -45.14 20.35
N ARG A 128 -2.58 -44.56 20.27
CA ARG A 128 -1.76 -44.22 21.45
C ARG A 128 -2.37 -43.05 22.21
N ALA A 129 -2.89 -42.05 21.50
CA ALA A 129 -3.58 -40.92 22.09
C ALA A 129 -4.80 -41.36 22.89
N VAL A 130 -5.67 -42.21 22.33
CA VAL A 130 -6.85 -42.74 23.03
C VAL A 130 -6.45 -43.55 24.28
N VAL A 131 -5.41 -44.38 24.19
CA VAL A 131 -4.90 -45.13 25.35
C VAL A 131 -4.35 -44.19 26.43
N ALA A 132 -3.61 -43.16 26.05
CA ALA A 132 -3.08 -42.18 26.98
C ALA A 132 -4.21 -41.39 27.68
N GLU A 133 -5.21 -40.92 26.93
CA GLU A 133 -6.36 -40.16 27.44
C GLU A 133 -7.20 -40.98 28.43
N THR A 134 -7.41 -42.27 28.16
CA THR A 134 -8.20 -43.16 29.03
C THR A 134 -7.40 -43.71 30.22
N THR A 135 -6.09 -43.84 30.10
CA THR A 135 -5.25 -44.40 31.19
C THR A 135 -4.88 -43.33 32.21
N VAL A 136 -4.63 -42.09 31.77
CA VAL A 136 -4.16 -41.02 32.67
C VAL A 136 -5.17 -40.67 33.77
N SER A 137 -6.47 -40.75 33.48
CA SER A 137 -7.56 -40.45 34.41
C SER A 137 -7.94 -41.60 35.35
N ARG A 138 -7.40 -42.81 35.14
CA ARG A 138 -7.86 -44.00 35.86
C ARG A 138 -7.53 -43.93 37.35
N GLY A 139 -8.54 -44.12 38.20
CA GLY A 139 -8.41 -44.22 39.67
C GLY A 139 -8.29 -42.87 40.39
N VAL A 140 -8.55 -41.78 39.68
CA VAL A 140 -8.46 -40.41 40.19
C VAL A 140 -9.73 -40.00 40.96
N ASP A 141 -10.87 -40.58 40.56
CA ASP A 141 -12.20 -40.45 41.15
C ASP A 141 -12.23 -40.77 42.66
N ILE A 142 -11.44 -41.75 43.10
CA ILE A 142 -11.34 -42.18 44.51
C ILE A 142 -10.79 -41.06 45.44
N PHE A 143 -10.20 -40.02 44.88
CA PHE A 143 -9.50 -38.96 45.61
C PHE A 143 -10.16 -37.58 45.48
N ALA A 144 -11.48 -37.51 45.25
CA ALA A 144 -12.23 -36.25 45.13
C ALA A 144 -12.00 -35.25 46.29
N ASP A 145 -11.84 -35.74 47.52
CA ASP A 145 -11.55 -34.92 48.70
C ASP A 145 -10.06 -34.64 48.94
N ARG A 146 -9.17 -35.23 48.14
CA ARG A 146 -7.71 -35.15 48.29
C ARG A 146 -7.05 -34.88 46.94
N PRO A 147 -7.17 -33.66 46.39
CA PRO A 147 -6.72 -33.34 45.04
C PRO A 147 -5.20 -33.54 44.83
N LEU A 148 -4.38 -33.42 45.89
CA LEU A 148 -2.96 -33.74 45.81
C LEU A 148 -2.68 -35.24 45.66
N GLU A 149 -3.51 -36.12 46.23
CA GLU A 149 -3.37 -37.57 46.06
C GLU A 149 -3.85 -38.00 44.67
N ALA A 150 -4.95 -37.42 44.19
CA ALA A 150 -5.40 -37.53 42.79
C ALA A 150 -4.26 -37.21 41.82
N LEU A 151 -3.55 -36.08 42.03
CA LEU A 151 -2.41 -35.70 41.20
C LEU A 151 -1.26 -36.72 41.23
N LYS A 152 -0.97 -37.34 42.38
CA LYS A 152 0.06 -38.39 42.44
C LYS A 152 -0.34 -39.59 41.56
N VAL A 153 -1.60 -40.03 41.62
CA VAL A 153 -2.11 -41.12 40.77
C VAL A 153 -1.95 -40.76 39.29
N VAL A 154 -2.35 -39.56 38.91
CA VAL A 154 -2.19 -39.02 37.54
C VAL A 154 -0.74 -39.07 37.09
N THR A 155 0.22 -38.65 37.94
CA THR A 155 1.64 -38.70 37.60
C THR A 155 2.19 -40.12 37.46
N VAL A 156 1.73 -41.06 38.30
CA VAL A 156 2.11 -42.48 38.19
C VAL A 156 1.59 -43.09 36.90
N ASN A 157 0.34 -42.80 36.54
CA ASN A 157 -0.25 -43.24 35.27
C ASN A 157 0.51 -42.69 34.07
N TYR A 158 0.92 -41.42 34.11
CA TYR A 158 1.78 -40.83 33.09
C TYR A 158 3.13 -41.57 32.98
N ASP A 159 3.80 -41.84 34.10
CA ASP A 159 5.09 -42.53 34.09
C ASP A 159 4.98 -43.95 33.52
N LEU A 160 3.84 -44.63 33.73
CA LEU A 160 3.55 -45.92 33.10
C LEU A 160 3.36 -45.79 31.58
N LEU A 161 2.67 -44.74 31.12
CA LEU A 161 2.48 -44.45 29.69
C LEU A 161 3.81 -44.14 28.98
N VAL A 162 4.72 -43.43 29.65
CA VAL A 162 6.07 -43.17 29.15
C VAL A 162 6.87 -44.47 29.05
N LYS A 163 6.87 -45.30 30.11
CA LYS A 163 7.54 -46.62 30.10
C LYS A 163 7.00 -47.55 29.02
N ALA A 164 5.71 -47.47 28.72
CA ALA A 164 5.06 -48.22 27.65
C ALA A 164 5.34 -47.64 26.24
N GLY A 165 6.08 -46.53 26.13
CA GLY A 165 6.35 -45.86 24.85
C GLY A 165 5.11 -45.24 24.20
N THR A 166 4.04 -45.04 24.97
CA THR A 166 2.78 -44.46 24.49
C THR A 166 2.85 -42.94 24.42
N VAL A 167 3.59 -42.32 25.36
CA VAL A 167 3.81 -40.87 25.46
C VAL A 167 5.32 -40.60 25.46
N PRO A 168 5.81 -39.54 24.78
CA PRO A 168 7.23 -39.21 24.74
C PRO A 168 7.77 -38.82 26.12
N ASP A 169 8.94 -39.37 26.46
CA ASP A 169 9.70 -38.98 27.66
C ASP A 169 10.38 -37.61 27.44
N GLY A 170 10.57 -36.87 28.52
CA GLY A 170 11.39 -35.67 28.55
C GLY A 170 10.72 -34.44 29.14
N ALA A 171 11.52 -33.37 29.23
CA ALA A 171 11.08 -32.07 29.72
C ALA A 171 10.07 -31.43 28.75
N ARG A 172 9.09 -30.72 29.32
CA ARG A 172 8.26 -29.81 28.53
C ARG A 172 9.09 -28.63 28.05
N THR A 173 9.02 -28.32 26.78
CA THR A 173 9.57 -27.08 26.23
C THR A 173 8.64 -25.92 26.58
N ILE A 174 8.86 -25.32 27.75
CA ILE A 174 8.25 -24.02 28.09
C ILE A 174 8.91 -22.99 27.16
N SER A 175 8.27 -22.71 26.02
CA SER A 175 8.71 -21.69 25.11
C SER A 175 8.17 -20.34 25.61
N PRO A 176 9.01 -19.48 26.22
CA PRO A 176 8.54 -18.18 26.70
C PRO A 176 7.96 -17.40 25.53
N SER A 177 6.78 -16.82 25.72
CA SER A 177 6.03 -16.12 24.67
C SER A 177 6.69 -14.81 24.19
N LEU A 178 7.70 -14.33 24.91
CA LEU A 178 8.34 -13.02 24.73
C LEU A 178 9.02 -12.83 23.36
N PRO A 179 9.81 -13.78 22.81
CA PRO A 179 10.43 -13.62 21.50
C PRO A 179 9.40 -13.57 20.37
N ARG A 180 8.27 -14.29 20.52
CA ARG A 180 7.17 -14.28 19.53
C ARG A 180 6.45 -12.94 19.49
N PHE A 181 6.21 -12.30 20.64
CA PHE A 181 5.64 -10.95 20.67
C PHE A 181 6.58 -9.89 20.10
N MET A 182 7.90 -10.04 20.27
CA MET A 182 8.87 -9.15 19.62
C MET A 182 8.88 -9.32 18.09
N LEU A 183 8.76 -10.55 17.60
CA LEU A 183 8.63 -10.84 16.17
C LEU A 183 7.35 -10.22 15.59
N ALA A 184 6.23 -10.34 16.29
CA ALA A 184 4.97 -9.70 15.90
C ALA A 184 5.10 -8.16 15.91
N ALA A 185 5.68 -7.57 16.95
CA ALA A 185 5.91 -6.14 17.03
C ALA A 185 6.85 -5.63 15.91
N ALA A 186 7.92 -6.37 15.62
CA ALA A 186 8.84 -6.05 14.52
C ALA A 186 8.15 -6.13 13.16
N ALA A 187 7.29 -7.13 12.94
CA ALA A 187 6.51 -7.24 11.71
C ALA A 187 5.54 -6.06 11.54
N VAL A 188 4.82 -5.68 12.60
CA VAL A 188 3.92 -4.51 12.57
C VAL A 188 4.70 -3.24 12.28
N LEU A 189 5.83 -3.02 12.95
CA LEU A 189 6.69 -1.85 12.72
C LEU A 189 7.25 -1.82 11.29
N ALA A 190 7.66 -2.95 10.75
CA ALA A 190 8.14 -3.05 9.38
C ALA A 190 7.06 -2.69 8.35
N VAL A 191 5.81 -3.13 8.57
CA VAL A 191 4.67 -2.78 7.71
C VAL A 191 4.35 -1.30 7.79
N VAL A 192 4.29 -0.73 9.00
CA VAL A 192 4.03 0.70 9.19
C VAL A 192 5.13 1.55 8.58
N ALA A 193 6.40 1.19 8.80
CA ALA A 193 7.55 1.88 8.21
C ALA A 193 7.57 1.75 6.68
N GLY A 194 7.28 0.56 6.14
CA GLY A 194 7.16 0.33 4.70
C GLY A 194 6.04 1.16 4.06
N ALA A 195 4.86 1.20 4.69
CA ALA A 195 3.74 2.03 4.24
C ALA A 195 4.06 3.53 4.31
N ALA A 196 4.71 3.98 5.40
CA ALA A 196 5.09 5.37 5.59
C ALA A 196 6.13 5.82 4.55
N THR A 197 7.17 5.01 4.32
CA THR A 197 8.21 5.30 3.31
C THR A 197 7.64 5.37 1.91
N LEU A 198 6.74 4.45 1.54
CA LEU A 198 6.05 4.49 0.25
C LEU A 198 5.10 5.68 0.12
N TRP A 199 4.39 6.05 1.19
CA TRP A 199 3.53 7.24 1.18
C TRP A 199 4.35 8.53 1.00
N VAL A 200 5.46 8.68 1.72
CA VAL A 200 6.36 9.83 1.58
C VAL A 200 7.02 9.85 0.20
N GLY A 201 7.49 8.69 -0.28
CA GLY A 201 8.09 8.54 -1.60
C GLY A 201 7.12 8.88 -2.72
N GLY A 202 5.90 8.34 -2.66
CA GLY A 202 4.82 8.62 -3.61
C GLY A 202 4.40 10.09 -3.60
N ARG A 203 4.32 10.73 -2.42
CA ARG A 203 3.99 12.15 -2.31
C ARG A 203 5.07 13.06 -2.91
N ARG A 204 6.35 12.69 -2.77
CA ARG A 204 7.47 13.39 -3.43
C ARG A 204 7.47 13.17 -4.94
N ALA A 205 7.28 11.94 -5.40
CA ALA A 205 7.20 11.62 -6.82
C ALA A 205 6.01 12.33 -7.50
N GLY A 206 4.85 12.39 -6.83
CA GLY A 206 3.67 13.11 -7.31
C GLY A 206 3.90 14.62 -7.44
N ARG A 207 4.59 15.26 -6.48
CA ARG A 207 4.96 16.68 -6.59
C ARG A 207 5.92 16.93 -7.75
N LEU A 208 6.89 16.06 -7.97
CA LEU A 208 7.82 16.17 -9.10
C LEU A 208 7.14 15.96 -10.45
N ALA A 209 6.21 15.01 -10.53
CA ALA A 209 5.41 14.78 -11.73
C ALA A 209 4.48 15.97 -12.04
N ALA A 210 3.83 16.53 -11.02
CA ALA A 210 3.00 17.73 -11.17
C ALA A 210 3.82 18.94 -11.63
N ALA A 211 5.01 19.16 -11.04
CA ALA A 211 5.91 20.24 -11.45
C ALA A 211 6.40 20.09 -12.90
N ARG A 212 6.71 18.86 -13.34
CA ARG A 212 7.08 18.59 -14.74
C ARG A 212 5.91 18.80 -15.70
N ARG A 213 4.68 18.48 -15.28
CA ARG A 213 3.48 18.69 -16.10
C ARG A 213 3.19 20.18 -16.27
N HIS A 214 3.26 20.95 -15.20
CA HIS A 214 3.08 22.41 -15.24
C HIS A 214 4.03 23.10 -16.23
N ARG A 215 5.32 22.72 -16.23
CA ARG A 215 6.29 23.26 -17.20
C ARG A 215 5.94 22.91 -18.64
N ARG A 216 5.50 21.67 -18.91
CA ARG A 216 5.08 21.27 -20.28
C ARG A 216 3.86 22.04 -20.74
N ASP A 217 2.90 22.26 -19.84
CA ASP A 217 1.68 23.00 -20.14
C ASP A 217 2.03 24.48 -20.45
N GLU A 218 2.92 25.11 -19.67
CA GLU A 218 3.44 26.46 -19.95
C GLU A 218 4.15 26.56 -21.32
N HIS A 219 4.95 25.55 -21.70
CA HIS A 219 5.62 25.53 -23.01
C HIS A 219 4.62 25.35 -24.18
N ALA A 220 3.56 24.56 -23.97
CA ALA A 220 2.52 24.36 -24.97
C ALA A 220 1.73 25.65 -25.22
N ASP A 221 1.41 26.39 -24.17
CA ASP A 221 0.70 27.68 -24.27
C ASP A 221 1.53 28.75 -25.00
N ALA A 222 2.83 28.84 -24.69
CA ALA A 222 3.73 29.76 -25.39
C ALA A 222 3.84 29.46 -26.91
N ARG A 223 3.87 28.18 -27.29
CA ARG A 223 3.93 27.77 -28.70
C ARG A 223 2.61 28.05 -29.43
N SER A 224 1.48 27.80 -28.76
CA SER A 224 0.14 28.14 -29.28
C SER A 224 -0.02 29.65 -29.50
N ALA A 225 0.43 30.48 -28.56
CA ALA A 225 0.39 31.93 -28.70
C ALA A 225 1.27 32.44 -29.87
N LEU A 226 2.47 31.88 -30.03
CA LEU A 226 3.36 32.19 -31.15
C LEU A 226 2.76 31.78 -32.50
N GLY A 227 2.15 30.59 -32.58
CA GLY A 227 1.45 30.11 -33.78
C GLY A 227 0.27 31.01 -34.16
N ALA A 228 -0.51 31.46 -33.18
CA ALA A 228 -1.61 32.40 -33.40
C ALA A 228 -1.11 33.76 -33.92
N ALA A 229 -0.02 34.30 -33.34
CA ALA A 229 0.58 35.55 -33.80
C ALA A 229 1.13 35.45 -35.22
N ALA A 230 1.76 34.32 -35.57
CA ALA A 230 2.24 34.04 -36.92
C ALA A 230 1.09 33.95 -37.94
N ALA A 231 -0.04 33.34 -37.56
CA ALA A 231 -1.23 33.26 -38.41
C ALA A 231 -1.85 34.65 -38.68
N VAL A 232 -1.91 35.52 -37.67
CA VAL A 232 -2.36 36.92 -37.84
C VAL A 232 -1.44 37.68 -38.82
N LEU A 233 -0.12 37.49 -38.70
CA LEU A 233 0.84 38.09 -39.63
C LEU A 233 0.67 37.56 -41.07
N ALA A 234 0.43 36.26 -41.24
CA ALA A 234 0.16 35.65 -42.54
C ALA A 234 -1.05 36.32 -43.22
N GLN A 235 -2.14 36.53 -42.49
CA GLN A 235 -3.33 37.20 -43.00
C GLN A 235 -3.03 38.62 -43.48
N GLN A 236 -2.26 39.40 -42.71
CA GLN A 236 -1.88 40.76 -43.11
C GLN A 236 -1.00 40.79 -44.36
N ILE A 237 -0.12 39.80 -44.53
CA ILE A 237 0.68 39.67 -45.75
C ILE A 237 -0.22 39.36 -46.96
N ILE A 238 -1.22 38.48 -46.81
CA ILE A 238 -2.20 38.19 -47.87
C ILE A 238 -2.96 39.45 -48.29
N ASP A 239 -3.40 40.27 -47.32
CA ASP A 239 -4.09 41.53 -47.60
C ASP A 239 -3.16 42.54 -48.31
N LEU A 240 -1.87 42.56 -47.95
CA LEU A 240 -0.85 43.40 -48.60
C LEU A 240 -0.51 42.89 -50.01
N ASP A 241 -0.53 41.58 -50.26
CA ASP A 241 -0.24 40.97 -51.55
C ASP A 241 -1.23 41.41 -52.62
N GLN A 242 -2.53 41.44 -52.28
CA GLN A 242 -3.57 41.97 -53.16
C GLN A 242 -3.26 43.42 -53.57
N ARG A 243 -2.84 44.27 -52.62
CA ARG A 243 -2.48 45.67 -52.89
C ARG A 243 -1.23 45.79 -53.75
N TYR A 244 -0.22 44.97 -53.49
CA TYR A 244 1.01 44.93 -54.29
C TYR A 244 0.72 44.51 -55.73
N ALA A 245 -0.07 43.46 -55.94
CA ALA A 245 -0.49 43.00 -57.27
C ALA A 245 -1.27 44.07 -58.05
N HIS A 246 -2.17 44.80 -57.38
CA HIS A 246 -2.90 45.91 -58.00
C HIS A 246 -1.99 47.10 -58.36
N ALA A 247 -0.99 47.42 -57.52
CA ALA A 247 -0.04 48.50 -57.79
C ALA A 247 0.91 48.15 -58.95
N ALA A 248 1.38 46.91 -59.01
CA ALA A 248 2.25 46.41 -60.07
C ALA A 248 1.57 46.46 -61.45
N ARG A 249 0.28 46.10 -61.52
CA ARG A 249 -0.51 46.14 -62.78
C ARG A 249 -0.78 47.55 -63.31
N ARG A 250 -0.82 48.56 -62.44
CA ARG A 250 -1.13 49.97 -62.82
C ARG A 250 0.10 50.78 -63.25
N GLY A 251 1.30 50.20 -63.29
CA GLY A 251 2.53 50.88 -63.74
C GLY A 251 3.01 52.03 -62.82
N GLY A 252 2.27 52.37 -61.77
CA GLY A 252 2.63 53.36 -60.75
C GLY A 252 3.32 52.69 -59.57
N SER A 253 4.56 52.25 -59.75
CA SER A 253 5.34 51.65 -58.66
C SER A 253 5.76 52.72 -57.65
N ASP A 254 5.09 52.77 -56.50
CA ASP A 254 5.71 53.31 -55.30
C ASP A 254 6.84 52.35 -54.90
N SER A 255 8.02 52.59 -55.48
CA SER A 255 9.20 51.71 -55.35
C SER A 255 9.64 51.51 -53.90
N LYS A 256 9.20 52.37 -52.98
CA LYS A 256 9.44 52.22 -51.54
C LYS A 256 8.49 51.21 -50.92
N PHE A 257 7.19 51.26 -51.27
CA PHE A 257 6.21 50.25 -50.82
C PHE A 257 6.60 48.86 -51.31
N ALA A 258 6.92 48.71 -52.60
CA ALA A 258 7.33 47.44 -53.20
C ALA A 258 8.54 46.81 -52.50
N ARG A 259 9.61 47.59 -52.26
CA ARG A 259 10.81 47.11 -51.57
C ARG A 259 10.53 46.71 -50.12
N ASN A 260 9.71 47.49 -49.41
CA ASN A 260 9.37 47.22 -48.02
C ASN A 260 8.47 45.98 -47.87
N TYR A 261 7.55 45.76 -48.82
CA TYR A 261 6.72 44.55 -48.89
C TYR A 261 7.59 43.30 -49.15
N LEU A 262 8.46 43.32 -50.16
CA LEU A 262 9.36 42.19 -50.45
C LEU A 262 10.28 41.87 -49.27
N LYS A 263 10.78 42.90 -48.57
CA LYS A 263 11.57 42.70 -47.36
C LYS A 263 10.75 42.04 -46.23
N LEU A 264 9.50 42.48 -46.04
CA LEU A 264 8.60 41.91 -45.03
C LEU A 264 8.32 40.42 -45.31
N THR A 265 8.06 40.05 -46.57
CA THR A 265 7.80 38.66 -46.96
C THR A 265 9.02 37.76 -46.77
N THR A 266 10.22 38.24 -47.14
CA THR A 266 11.47 37.49 -46.94
C THR A 266 11.79 37.32 -45.46
N ASP A 267 11.60 38.37 -44.65
CA ASP A 267 11.80 38.28 -43.20
C ASP A 267 10.78 37.32 -42.56
N TYR A 268 9.55 37.26 -43.08
CA TYR A 268 8.52 36.33 -42.61
C TYR A 268 8.84 34.87 -42.95
N THR A 269 9.29 34.56 -44.17
CA THR A 269 9.69 33.19 -44.52
C THR A 269 10.88 32.70 -43.69
N ALA A 270 11.84 33.59 -43.42
CA ALA A 270 12.96 33.27 -42.53
C ALA A 270 12.51 33.01 -41.08
N VAL A 271 11.42 33.64 -40.62
CA VAL A 271 10.81 33.35 -39.32
C VAL A 271 10.06 32.02 -39.35
N LEU A 272 9.38 31.66 -40.44
CA LEU A 272 8.70 30.36 -40.57
C LEU A 272 9.68 29.18 -40.56
N ASP A 273 10.79 29.28 -41.30
CA ASP A 273 11.82 28.23 -41.32
C ASP A 273 12.42 28.02 -39.92
N ARG A 274 12.63 29.12 -39.19
CA ARG A 274 13.17 29.09 -37.83
C ARG A 274 12.14 28.60 -36.82
N LEU A 275 10.85 28.88 -37.02
CA LEU A 275 9.76 28.33 -36.21
C LEU A 275 9.63 26.81 -36.39
N ALA A 276 9.84 26.30 -37.60
CA ALA A 276 9.85 24.86 -37.89
C ALA A 276 11.08 24.15 -37.29
N ALA A 277 12.22 24.83 -37.22
CA ALA A 277 13.47 24.29 -36.68
C ALA A 277 13.60 24.37 -35.15
N VAL A 278 12.90 25.29 -34.48
CA VAL A 278 13.03 25.50 -33.02
C VAL A 278 12.25 24.44 -32.24
N ASP A 279 12.97 23.72 -31.39
CA ASP A 279 12.42 22.80 -30.40
C ASP A 279 11.73 23.60 -29.28
N GLY A 280 10.58 23.09 -28.80
CA GLY A 280 9.78 23.76 -27.76
C GLY A 280 10.50 23.90 -26.41
N ALA A 281 11.61 23.19 -26.22
CA ALA A 281 12.45 23.29 -25.03
C ALA A 281 13.40 24.51 -25.02
N ASP A 282 13.57 25.22 -26.15
CA ASP A 282 14.42 26.43 -26.23
C ASP A 282 13.63 27.71 -25.93
N GLU A 283 13.50 28.02 -24.63
CA GLU A 283 12.79 29.22 -24.16
C GLU A 283 13.40 30.55 -24.66
N ALA A 284 14.70 30.58 -24.91
CA ALA A 284 15.36 31.78 -25.43
C ALA A 284 15.00 31.97 -26.91
N GLY A 285 15.05 30.89 -27.70
CA GLY A 285 14.63 30.87 -29.09
C GLY A 285 13.16 31.25 -29.30
N VAL A 286 12.25 30.72 -28.46
CA VAL A 286 10.81 31.04 -28.54
C VAL A 286 10.54 32.51 -28.22
N ARG A 287 11.20 33.08 -27.21
CA ARG A 287 11.08 34.52 -26.88
C ARG A 287 11.61 35.42 -27.98
N GLU A 288 12.75 35.07 -28.57
CA GLU A 288 13.33 35.80 -29.69
C GLU A 288 12.38 35.78 -30.91
N LEU A 289 11.85 34.59 -31.25
CA LEU A 289 10.88 34.43 -32.34
C LEU A 289 9.61 35.25 -32.12
N THR A 290 9.10 35.27 -30.89
CA THR A 290 7.92 36.07 -30.51
C THR A 290 8.17 37.56 -30.77
N GLY A 291 9.30 38.09 -30.28
CA GLY A 291 9.68 39.49 -30.52
C GLY A 291 9.87 39.82 -32.01
N ARG A 292 10.38 38.86 -32.80
CA ARG A 292 10.50 39.01 -34.26
C ARG A 292 9.14 39.04 -34.96
N VAL A 293 8.21 38.15 -34.60
CA VAL A 293 6.83 38.13 -35.15
C VAL A 293 6.10 39.44 -34.82
N GLU A 294 6.18 39.93 -33.58
CA GLU A 294 5.58 41.21 -33.19
C GLU A 294 6.19 42.41 -33.93
N SER A 295 7.50 42.39 -34.16
CA SER A 295 8.19 43.40 -34.97
C SER A 295 7.71 43.39 -36.43
N LEU A 296 7.53 42.21 -37.02
CA LEU A 296 7.00 42.06 -38.38
C LEU A 296 5.53 42.50 -38.45
N ASN A 297 4.72 42.16 -37.46
CA ASN A 297 3.33 42.60 -37.35
C ASN A 297 3.22 44.14 -37.30
N ARG A 298 4.06 44.79 -36.49
CA ARG A 298 4.13 46.27 -36.45
C ARG A 298 4.54 46.87 -37.80
N ARG A 299 5.50 46.25 -38.50
CA ARG A 299 5.93 46.68 -39.83
C ARG A 299 4.82 46.50 -40.88
N ALA A 300 4.11 45.38 -40.86
CA ALA A 300 2.98 45.10 -41.73
C ALA A 300 1.84 46.11 -41.54
N LEU A 301 1.48 46.43 -40.28
CA LEU A 301 0.49 47.46 -39.96
C LEU A 301 0.91 48.85 -40.46
N THR A 302 2.19 49.22 -40.29
CA THR A 302 2.72 50.50 -40.77
C THR A 302 2.64 50.58 -42.30
N LEU A 303 2.99 49.49 -42.99
CA LEU A 303 2.87 49.34 -44.44
C LEU A 303 1.42 49.42 -44.93
N ALA A 304 0.48 48.82 -44.20
CA ALA A 304 -0.95 48.85 -44.52
C ALA A 304 -1.55 50.26 -44.37
N GLN A 305 -1.01 51.09 -43.46
CA GLN A 305 -1.44 52.46 -43.21
C GLN A 305 -0.78 53.50 -44.15
N SER A 306 0.41 53.20 -44.69
CA SER A 306 1.05 54.08 -45.68
C SER A 306 0.27 54.09 -47.00
N ARG A 307 -0.47 55.17 -47.26
CA ARG A 307 -1.11 55.41 -48.57
C ARG A 307 -0.06 55.76 -49.62
N PRO A 308 -0.12 55.19 -50.83
CA PRO A 308 0.74 55.64 -51.93
C PRO A 308 0.44 57.11 -52.22
N ARG A 309 1.49 57.94 -52.16
CA ARG A 309 1.39 59.39 -52.37
C ARG A 309 0.99 59.63 -53.83
N ALA A 310 -0.27 60.00 -54.08
CA ALA A 310 -0.72 60.38 -55.40
C ALA A 310 0.12 61.56 -55.89
N ARG A 311 0.92 61.32 -56.93
CA ARG A 311 1.80 62.31 -57.55
C ARG A 311 0.90 63.36 -58.22
N SER A 312 0.75 64.52 -57.60
CA SER A 312 0.05 65.67 -58.16
C SER A 312 0.71 66.08 -59.49
N GLY A 313 0.07 65.74 -60.60
CA GLY A 313 0.50 66.15 -61.93
C GLY A 313 0.37 67.67 -62.07
N ARG A 314 1.51 68.37 -62.07
CA ARG A 314 1.62 69.78 -62.43
C ARG A 314 1.44 69.89 -63.95
N SER A 315 0.19 70.05 -64.39
CA SER A 315 -0.17 70.47 -65.74
C SER A 315 0.09 71.99 -65.86
N GLY A 316 1.29 72.35 -66.31
CA GLY A 316 1.60 73.70 -66.78
C GLY A 316 1.03 73.87 -68.19
N ARG A 317 -0.17 74.44 -68.25
CA ARG A 317 -0.93 74.77 -69.45
C ARG A 317 -0.21 75.86 -70.26
N ALA A 318 0.10 75.56 -71.52
CA ALA A 318 0.39 76.56 -72.53
C ALA A 318 -0.88 77.39 -72.81
N ALA A 319 -0.72 78.71 -72.93
CA ALA A 319 -1.75 79.61 -73.45
C ALA A 319 -1.25 80.17 -74.80
N PRO A 320 -2.08 80.17 -75.85
CA PRO A 320 -1.80 80.83 -77.12
C PRO A 320 -2.41 82.24 -77.18
N SER A 321 -1.74 83.16 -77.89
CA SER A 321 -2.27 84.39 -78.48
C SER A 321 -1.46 84.63 -79.78
N ALA A 322 -2.04 84.55 -80.98
CA ALA A 322 -2.58 85.67 -81.79
C ALA A 322 -1.54 86.80 -81.90
N ASP A 323 -0.94 87.15 -83.05
CA ASP A 323 -1.39 87.19 -84.45
C ASP A 323 -0.42 86.54 -85.47
#